data_AF-A0A8B9CHA3-F1
#
_entry.id   AF-A0A8B9CHA3-F1
#
_cell.length_a   1.000
_cell.length_b   1.000
_cell.length_c   1.000
_cell.angle_alpha   90.00
_cell.angle_beta   90.00
_cell.angle_gamma   90.00
#
_symmetry.space_group_name_H-M   'P 1'
#
loop_
_entity.id
_entity.type
_entity.pdbx_description
1 polymer ?
#
loop_
_entity_poly.entity_id
_entity_poly.type
_entity_poly.pdbx_seq_one_letter_code
_entity_poly.pdbx_strand_id
1 'polypeptide(L)'
;MELSQLLREIRAKYETLITRNQIKTIISARTQLEAATVKRMDKDAEALKAARAELCEARRQWHHMQIEIESLHAVEKGLERSLRATEQQYHMQLQNLEAEIECLEKELQEVRRGIEKQLREHEILLNTRMKLEEEIATYRSLLEQEESRYRCSTPNQKDDKKPTTSKITFMLPSNGVKKHETEKVELMTKQAVLDGNIMKESAEAHGTIQTEKVDEVIKEWEGSFFKDNPRLRKKSVSLRFDLHLAATDEGCLHTKQKTLPDIEVRLVMRRSCTN
;
A
#
# COMPACT_ATOMS: atom_id res chain seq x y z
N MET A 1 -44.29 -118.72 -32.38
CA MET A 1 -43.02 -118.11 -31.92
C MET A 1 -42.85 -116.68 -32.44
N GLU A 2 -43.45 -116.32 -33.58
CA GLU A 2 -43.28 -115.00 -34.25
C GLU A 2 -43.70 -113.76 -33.44
N LEU A 3 -44.81 -113.79 -32.69
CA LEU A 3 -45.33 -112.58 -32.02
C LEU A 3 -44.44 -112.11 -30.84
N SER A 4 -43.90 -113.05 -30.07
CA SER A 4 -43.03 -112.72 -28.94
C SER A 4 -41.64 -112.24 -29.38
N GLN A 5 -41.24 -112.56 -30.61
CA GLN A 5 -40.03 -112.02 -31.23
C GLN A 5 -40.25 -110.57 -31.70
N LEU A 6 -41.36 -110.30 -32.39
CA LEU A 6 -41.75 -108.94 -32.81
C LEU A 6 -41.89 -107.98 -31.62
N LEU A 7 -42.55 -108.40 -30.54
CA LEU A 7 -42.68 -107.59 -29.31
C LEU A 7 -41.33 -107.27 -28.64
N ARG A 8 -40.38 -108.22 -28.66
CA ARG A 8 -39.01 -107.99 -28.17
C ARG A 8 -38.24 -107.01 -29.05
N GLU A 9 -38.37 -107.11 -30.36
CA GLU A 9 -37.75 -106.17 -31.30
C GLU A 9 -38.31 -104.76 -31.17
N ILE A 10 -39.63 -104.62 -31.02
CA ILE A 10 -40.28 -103.33 -30.76
C ILE A 10 -39.77 -102.75 -29.44
N ARG A 11 -39.70 -103.56 -28.37
CA ARG A 11 -39.14 -103.13 -27.08
C ARG A 11 -37.70 -102.67 -27.19
N ALA A 12 -36.83 -103.44 -27.86
CA ALA A 12 -35.44 -103.07 -28.09
C ALA A 12 -35.30 -101.75 -28.89
N LYS A 13 -36.17 -101.53 -29.89
CA LYS A 13 -36.24 -100.25 -30.63
C LYS A 13 -36.64 -99.07 -29.73
N TYR A 14 -37.58 -99.27 -28.81
CA TYR A 14 -37.96 -98.22 -27.85
C TYR A 14 -36.87 -97.97 -26.81
N GLU A 15 -36.24 -99.01 -26.26
CA GLU A 15 -35.14 -98.87 -25.30
C GLU A 15 -33.93 -98.15 -25.92
N THR A 16 -33.59 -98.47 -27.17
CA THR A 16 -32.55 -97.74 -27.93
C THR A 16 -32.94 -96.29 -28.24
N LEU A 17 -34.23 -96.01 -28.51
CA LEU A 17 -34.71 -94.64 -28.71
C LEU A 17 -34.67 -93.83 -27.42
N ILE A 18 -35.08 -94.41 -26.29
CA ILE A 18 -35.07 -93.77 -24.97
C ILE A 18 -33.64 -93.44 -24.55
N THR A 19 -32.73 -94.42 -24.62
CA THR A 19 -31.30 -94.21 -24.31
C THR A 19 -30.68 -93.15 -25.21
N ARG A 20 -30.96 -93.19 -26.52
CA ARG A 20 -30.51 -92.15 -27.46
C ARG A 20 -31.08 -90.77 -27.11
N ASN A 21 -32.34 -90.69 -26.71
CA ASN A 21 -32.96 -89.43 -26.30
C ASN A 21 -32.32 -88.89 -25.02
N GLN A 22 -32.14 -89.72 -23.99
CA GLN A 22 -31.45 -89.37 -22.75
C GLN A 22 -30.02 -88.88 -22.98
N ILE A 23 -29.25 -89.58 -23.81
CA ILE A 23 -27.88 -89.14 -24.16
C ILE A 23 -27.92 -87.79 -24.87
N LYS A 24 -28.84 -87.59 -25.82
CA LYS A 24 -29.00 -86.31 -26.53
C LYS A 24 -29.38 -85.17 -25.59
N THR A 25 -30.29 -85.38 -24.64
CA THR A 25 -30.68 -84.33 -23.68
C THR A 25 -29.54 -83.99 -22.73
N ILE A 26 -28.79 -84.98 -22.26
CA ILE A 26 -27.60 -84.75 -21.41
C ILE A 26 -26.52 -83.98 -22.18
N ILE A 27 -26.21 -84.38 -23.42
CA ILE A 27 -25.24 -83.67 -24.26
C ILE A 27 -25.72 -82.23 -24.53
N SER A 28 -26.99 -82.05 -24.90
CA SER A 28 -27.57 -80.73 -25.12
C SER A 28 -27.47 -79.85 -23.87
N ALA A 29 -27.85 -80.36 -22.70
CA ALA A 29 -27.77 -79.63 -21.44
C ALA A 29 -26.31 -79.28 -21.09
N ARG A 30 -25.37 -80.21 -21.29
CA ARG A 30 -23.95 -79.99 -21.08
C ARG A 30 -23.41 -78.89 -22.01
N THR A 31 -23.69 -78.98 -23.31
CA THR A 31 -23.24 -77.95 -24.28
C THR A 31 -23.85 -76.58 -24.00
N GLN A 32 -25.11 -76.51 -23.54
CA GLN A 32 -25.73 -75.25 -23.13
C GLN A 32 -25.07 -74.66 -21.88
N LEU A 33 -24.72 -75.50 -20.89
CA LEU A 33 -24.02 -75.07 -19.69
C LEU A 33 -22.61 -74.56 -20.04
N GLU A 34 -21.86 -75.32 -20.85
CA GLU A 34 -20.54 -74.92 -21.34
C GLU A 34 -20.61 -73.58 -22.10
N ALA A 35 -21.58 -73.43 -23.02
CA ALA A 35 -21.81 -72.18 -23.73
C ALA A 35 -22.19 -71.01 -22.81
N ALA A 36 -23.00 -71.25 -21.77
CA ALA A 36 -23.34 -70.23 -20.78
C ALA A 36 -22.12 -69.83 -19.93
N THR A 37 -21.28 -70.78 -19.54
CA THR A 37 -20.04 -70.50 -18.80
C THR A 37 -19.06 -69.70 -19.64
N VAL A 38 -18.86 -70.03 -20.91
CA VAL A 38 -17.98 -69.27 -21.82
C VAL A 38 -18.48 -67.84 -21.97
N LYS A 39 -19.78 -67.65 -22.25
CA LYS A 39 -20.39 -66.31 -22.34
C LYS A 39 -20.22 -65.49 -21.05
N ARG A 40 -20.31 -66.13 -19.88
CA ARG A 40 -20.08 -65.46 -18.60
C ARG A 40 -18.60 -65.08 -18.45
N MET A 41 -17.69 -65.99 -18.75
CA MET A 41 -16.25 -65.73 -18.70
C MET A 41 -15.83 -64.60 -19.66
N ASP A 42 -16.42 -64.53 -20.86
CA ASP A 42 -16.17 -63.46 -21.82
C ASP A 42 -16.61 -62.09 -21.27
N LYS A 43 -17.81 -62.03 -20.69
CA LYS A 43 -18.32 -60.81 -20.02
C LYS A 43 -17.45 -60.40 -18.83
N ASP A 44 -17.06 -61.35 -17.99
CA ASP A 44 -16.19 -61.09 -16.85
C ASP A 44 -14.81 -60.59 -17.34
N ALA A 45 -14.29 -61.14 -18.44
CA ALA A 45 -13.04 -60.68 -19.06
C ALA A 45 -13.15 -59.27 -19.65
N GLU A 46 -14.28 -58.92 -20.28
CA GLU A 46 -14.55 -57.56 -20.77
C GLU A 46 -14.67 -56.56 -19.60
N ALA A 47 -15.38 -56.92 -18.54
CA ALA A 47 -15.49 -56.09 -17.34
C ALA A 47 -14.13 -55.86 -16.68
N LEU A 48 -13.27 -56.89 -16.60
CA LEU A 48 -11.91 -56.76 -16.11
C LEU A 48 -11.04 -55.86 -16.99
N LYS A 49 -11.22 -55.90 -18.32
CA LYS A 49 -10.51 -54.99 -19.24
C LYS A 49 -10.96 -53.55 -19.05
N ALA A 50 -12.27 -53.31 -18.91
CA ALA A 50 -12.82 -51.98 -18.65
C ALA A 50 -12.30 -51.41 -17.32
N ALA A 51 -12.37 -52.18 -16.23
CA ALA A 51 -11.87 -51.76 -14.92
C ALA A 51 -10.35 -51.46 -14.93
N ARG A 52 -9.56 -52.21 -15.71
CA ARG A 52 -8.13 -51.93 -15.91
C ARG A 52 -7.91 -50.63 -16.66
N ALA A 53 -8.70 -50.34 -17.70
CA ALA A 53 -8.62 -49.10 -18.45
C ALA A 53 -8.96 -47.89 -17.56
N GLU A 54 -10.04 -47.97 -16.78
CA GLU A 54 -10.41 -46.94 -15.80
C GLU A 54 -9.31 -46.69 -14.77
N LEU A 55 -8.67 -47.74 -14.24
CA LEU A 55 -7.55 -47.60 -13.32
C LEU A 55 -6.34 -46.92 -13.97
N CYS A 56 -6.03 -47.26 -15.22
CA CYS A 56 -4.96 -46.62 -15.99
C CYS A 56 -5.25 -45.14 -16.23
N GLU A 57 -6.49 -44.78 -16.57
CA GLU A 57 -6.91 -43.38 -16.75
C GLU A 57 -6.85 -42.60 -15.43
N ALA A 58 -7.36 -43.15 -14.34
CA ALA A 58 -7.29 -42.55 -13.02
C ALA A 58 -5.83 -42.31 -12.59
N ARG A 59 -4.94 -43.28 -12.85
CA ARG A 59 -3.50 -43.11 -12.59
C ARG A 59 -2.88 -42.02 -13.46
N ARG A 60 -3.25 -41.93 -14.74
CA ARG A 60 -2.79 -40.86 -15.64
C ARG A 60 -3.25 -39.49 -15.16
N GLN A 61 -4.51 -39.37 -14.74
CA GLN A 61 -5.06 -38.13 -14.17
C GLN A 61 -4.34 -37.76 -12.88
N TRP A 62 -4.09 -38.72 -11.99
CA TRP A 62 -3.33 -38.49 -10.77
C TRP A 62 -1.93 -37.94 -11.06
N HIS A 63 -1.18 -38.57 -11.98
CA HIS A 63 0.13 -38.07 -12.39
C HIS A 63 0.06 -36.67 -13.01
N HIS A 64 -0.95 -36.39 -13.83
CA HIS A 64 -1.14 -35.08 -14.42
C HIS A 64 -1.36 -34.00 -13.36
N MET A 65 -2.27 -34.25 -12.41
CA MET A 65 -2.54 -33.34 -11.29
C MET A 65 -1.30 -33.15 -10.41
N GLN A 66 -0.53 -34.21 -10.19
CA GLN A 66 0.73 -34.14 -9.44
C GLN A 66 1.74 -33.20 -10.11
N ILE A 67 1.90 -33.30 -11.43
CA ILE A 67 2.77 -32.41 -12.21
C ILE A 67 2.26 -30.96 -12.16
N GLU A 68 0.94 -30.77 -12.26
CA GLU A 68 0.34 -29.44 -12.13
C GLU A 68 0.66 -28.81 -10.77
N ILE A 69 0.50 -29.56 -9.68
CA ILE A 69 0.85 -29.09 -8.32
C ILE A 69 2.33 -28.72 -8.23
N GLU A 70 3.22 -29.58 -8.75
CA GLU A 70 4.66 -29.31 -8.75
C GLU A 70 5.02 -28.06 -9.57
N SER A 71 4.36 -27.86 -10.70
CA SER A 71 4.54 -26.68 -11.56
C SER A 71 4.07 -25.40 -10.88
N LEU A 72 2.89 -25.43 -10.24
CA LEU A 72 2.35 -24.29 -9.50
C LEU A 72 3.25 -23.93 -8.32
N HIS A 73 3.76 -24.92 -7.60
CA HIS A 73 4.69 -24.69 -6.50
C HIS A 73 6.03 -24.11 -6.97
N ALA A 74 6.50 -24.47 -8.17
CA ALA A 74 7.68 -23.85 -8.77
C ALA A 74 7.42 -22.37 -9.12
N VAL A 75 6.23 -22.05 -9.64
CA VAL A 75 5.82 -20.66 -9.93
C VAL A 75 5.69 -19.85 -8.66
N GLU A 76 5.03 -20.38 -7.62
CA GLU A 76 4.91 -19.76 -6.30
C GLU A 76 6.29 -19.39 -5.74
N LYS A 77 7.22 -20.35 -5.69
CA LYS A 77 8.61 -20.09 -5.26
C LYS A 77 9.31 -19.04 -6.11
N GLY A 78 9.04 -19.01 -7.41
CA GLY A 78 9.59 -17.99 -8.31
C GLY A 78 9.08 -16.59 -7.96
N LEU A 79 7.77 -16.47 -7.72
CA LEU A 79 7.13 -15.21 -7.32
C LEU A 79 7.60 -14.74 -5.95
N GLU A 80 7.70 -15.63 -4.96
CA GLU A 80 8.22 -15.31 -3.63
C GLU A 80 9.67 -14.80 -3.68
N ARG A 81 10.53 -15.43 -4.50
CA ARG A 81 11.90 -14.96 -4.69
C ARG A 81 11.94 -13.59 -5.35
N SER A 82 11.11 -13.37 -6.37
CA SER A 82 11.02 -12.07 -7.04
C SER A 82 10.55 -10.99 -6.07
N LEU A 83 9.52 -11.28 -5.27
CA LEU A 83 9.02 -10.38 -4.25
C LEU A 83 10.12 -10.00 -3.25
N ARG A 84 10.79 -11.00 -2.64
CA ARG A 84 11.89 -10.75 -1.70
C ARG A 84 13.04 -9.97 -2.33
N ALA A 85 13.39 -10.25 -3.58
CA ALA A 85 14.42 -9.51 -4.30
C ALA A 85 14.02 -8.03 -4.48
N THR A 86 12.77 -7.76 -4.87
CA THR A 86 12.27 -6.38 -5.00
C THR A 86 12.21 -5.67 -3.65
N GLU A 87 11.73 -6.34 -2.59
CA GLU A 87 11.71 -5.78 -1.24
C GLU A 87 13.11 -5.42 -0.74
N GLN A 88 14.10 -6.30 -0.96
CA GLN A 88 15.50 -6.03 -0.62
C GLN A 88 16.09 -4.86 -1.42
N GLN A 89 15.78 -4.77 -2.71
CA GLN A 89 16.20 -3.65 -3.55
C GLN A 89 15.63 -2.33 -3.05
N TYR A 90 14.32 -2.27 -2.77
CA TYR A 90 13.69 -1.08 -2.22
C TYR A 90 14.21 -0.73 -0.83
N HIS A 91 14.46 -1.72 0.02
CA HIS A 91 15.03 -1.50 1.33
C HIS A 91 16.44 -0.87 1.24
N MET A 92 17.28 -1.36 0.32
CA MET A 92 18.60 -0.79 0.09
C MET A 92 18.53 0.63 -0.51
N GLN A 93 17.59 0.88 -1.43
CA GLN A 93 17.35 2.22 -1.96
C GLN A 93 16.90 3.19 -0.86
N LEU A 94 16.00 2.75 0.02
CA LEU A 94 15.53 3.55 1.15
C LEU A 94 16.71 3.90 2.09
N GLN A 95 17.53 2.91 2.45
CA GLN A 95 18.71 3.13 3.29
C GLN A 95 19.71 4.13 2.67
N ASN A 96 19.90 4.05 1.35
CA ASN A 96 20.78 4.99 0.65
C ASN A 96 20.21 6.41 0.69
N LEU A 97 18.91 6.58 0.46
CA LEU A 97 18.24 7.88 0.55
C LEU A 97 18.25 8.43 1.98
N GLU A 98 18.02 7.59 2.99
CA GLU A 98 18.13 7.96 4.40
C GLU A 98 19.55 8.47 4.73
N ALA A 99 20.58 7.76 4.27
CA ALA A 99 21.97 8.19 4.46
C ALA A 99 22.27 9.52 3.75
N GLU A 100 21.75 9.74 2.54
CA GLU A 100 21.90 11.00 1.81
C GLU A 100 21.20 12.16 2.55
N ILE A 101 19.99 11.94 3.06
CA ILE A 101 19.27 12.91 3.88
C ILE A 101 20.07 13.25 5.13
N GLU A 102 20.59 12.26 5.86
CA GLU A 102 21.41 12.49 7.04
C GLU A 102 22.67 13.32 6.73
N CYS A 103 23.32 13.06 5.60
CA CYS A 103 24.47 13.84 5.14
C CYS A 103 24.08 15.30 4.88
N LEU A 104 23.01 15.53 4.14
CA LEU A 104 22.51 16.88 3.84
C LEU A 104 22.06 17.63 5.10
N GLU A 105 21.41 16.93 6.04
CA GLU A 105 21.03 17.51 7.34
C GLU A 105 22.26 17.94 8.15
N LYS A 106 23.32 17.12 8.16
CA LYS A 106 24.59 17.47 8.81
C LYS A 106 25.22 18.69 8.16
N GLU A 107 25.35 18.72 6.83
CA GLU A 107 25.90 19.88 6.09
C GLU A 107 25.10 21.15 6.37
N LEU A 108 23.77 21.07 6.37
CA LEU A 108 22.90 22.20 6.65
C LEU A 108 23.07 22.71 8.09
N GLN A 109 23.23 21.82 9.07
CA GLN A 109 23.57 22.21 10.44
C GLN A 109 24.95 22.87 10.53
N GLU A 110 25.95 22.38 9.79
CA GLU A 110 27.27 22.99 9.75
C GLU A 110 27.25 24.41 9.19
N VAL A 111 26.54 24.62 8.08
CA VAL A 111 26.35 25.96 7.48
C VAL A 111 25.64 26.89 8.45
N ARG A 112 24.57 26.44 9.12
CA ARG A 112 23.87 27.24 10.14
C ARG A 112 24.80 27.68 11.28
N ARG A 113 25.60 26.75 11.84
CA ARG A 113 26.60 27.10 12.86
C ARG A 113 27.65 28.07 12.32
N GLY A 114 28.05 27.92 11.05
CA GLY A 114 28.97 28.83 10.37
C GLY A 114 28.43 30.26 10.30
N ILE A 115 27.17 30.42 9.92
CA ILE A 115 26.49 31.73 9.86
C ILE A 115 26.38 32.34 11.26
N GLU A 116 25.98 31.57 12.27
CA GLU A 116 25.90 32.05 13.66
C GLU A 116 27.26 32.49 14.20
N LYS A 117 28.34 31.82 13.79
CA LYS A 117 29.71 32.21 14.13
C LYS A 117 30.09 33.52 13.45
N GLN A 118 29.84 33.64 12.15
CA GLN A 118 30.09 34.87 11.39
C GLN A 118 29.32 36.06 11.94
N LEU A 119 28.06 35.87 12.34
CA LEU A 119 27.24 36.91 12.95
C LEU A 119 27.87 37.44 14.25
N ARG A 120 28.32 36.53 15.13
CA ARG A 120 29.02 36.89 16.37
C ARG A 120 30.32 37.64 16.10
N GLU A 121 31.12 37.18 15.15
CA GLU A 121 32.36 37.85 14.76
C GLU A 121 32.09 39.26 14.20
N HIS A 122 31.03 39.40 13.39
CA HIS A 122 30.60 40.69 12.85
C HIS A 122 30.12 41.64 13.94
N GLU A 123 29.34 41.18 14.92
CA GLU A 123 28.93 41.98 16.08
C GLU A 123 30.13 42.49 16.89
N ILE A 124 31.13 41.64 17.12
CA ILE A 124 32.37 42.03 17.81
C ILE A 124 33.09 43.13 17.02
N LEU A 125 33.23 42.97 15.69
CA LEU A 125 33.88 43.96 14.82
C LEU A 125 33.10 45.27 14.74
N LEU A 126 31.77 45.21 14.73
CA LEU A 126 30.92 46.39 14.80
C LEU A 126 31.15 47.15 16.11
N ASN A 127 31.19 46.44 17.24
CA ASN A 127 31.45 47.03 18.55
C ASN A 127 32.83 47.69 18.63
N THR A 128 33.88 47.08 18.06
CA THR A 128 35.21 47.71 18.02
C THR A 128 35.23 48.93 17.12
N ARG A 129 34.56 48.89 15.95
CA ARG A 129 34.39 50.06 15.08
C ARG A 129 33.71 51.22 15.83
N MET A 130 32.61 50.95 16.54
CA MET A 130 31.89 51.99 17.28
C MET A 130 32.78 52.64 18.34
N LYS A 131 33.56 51.86 19.09
CA LYS A 131 34.55 52.39 20.06
C LYS A 131 35.61 53.26 19.40
N LEU A 132 36.15 52.84 18.26
CA LEU A 132 37.13 53.63 17.51
C LEU A 132 36.52 54.93 16.97
N GLU A 133 35.26 54.91 16.53
CA GLU A 133 34.55 56.12 16.10
C GLU A 133 34.35 57.11 17.25
N GLU A 134 34.02 56.62 18.46
CA GLU A 134 33.97 57.43 19.68
C GLU A 134 35.35 58.02 20.02
N GLU A 135 36.41 57.22 20.03
CA GLU A 135 37.78 57.67 20.27
C GLU A 135 38.19 58.78 19.26
N ILE A 136 37.98 58.57 17.97
CA ILE A 136 38.25 59.58 16.93
C ILE A 136 37.46 60.86 17.18
N ALA A 137 36.18 60.78 17.58
CA ALA A 137 35.39 61.96 17.90
C ALA A 137 35.96 62.74 19.09
N THR A 138 36.42 62.03 20.14
CA THR A 138 37.08 62.67 21.28
C THR A 138 38.42 63.31 20.89
N TYR A 139 39.25 62.63 20.09
CA TYR A 139 40.51 63.18 19.59
C TYR A 139 40.29 64.45 18.75
N ARG A 140 39.25 64.48 17.90
CA ARG A 140 38.88 65.69 17.14
C ARG A 140 38.49 66.85 18.06
N SER A 141 37.67 66.59 19.08
CA SER A 141 37.26 67.61 20.06
C SER A 141 38.44 68.19 20.85
N LEU A 142 39.37 67.34 21.30
CA LEU A 142 40.58 67.78 22.00
C LEU A 142 41.48 68.65 21.10
N LEU A 143 41.66 68.25 19.84
CA LEU A 143 42.42 69.04 18.86
C LEU A 143 41.76 70.39 18.58
N GLU A 144 40.43 70.44 18.40
CA GLU A 144 39.68 71.69 18.22
C GLU A 144 39.82 72.62 19.45
N GLN A 145 39.83 72.06 20.66
CA GLN A 145 40.06 72.81 21.90
C GLN A 145 41.50 73.36 21.97
N GLU A 146 42.49 72.55 21.62
CA GLU A 146 43.91 72.96 21.57
C GLU A 146 44.13 74.09 20.55
N GLU A 147 43.60 73.96 19.33
CA GLU A 147 43.67 75.00 18.31
C GLU A 147 43.03 76.30 18.78
N SER A 148 41.90 76.21 19.49
CA SER A 148 41.22 77.37 20.07
C SER A 148 42.07 78.07 21.14
N ARG A 149 42.80 77.31 21.97
CA ARG A 149 43.77 77.87 22.93
C ARG A 149 44.94 78.57 22.23
N TYR A 150 45.55 77.92 21.25
CA TYR A 150 46.67 78.49 20.47
C TYR A 150 46.29 79.79 19.74
N ARG A 151 45.09 79.85 19.15
CA ARG A 151 44.57 81.09 18.51
C ARG A 151 44.31 82.22 19.51
N CYS A 152 44.08 81.93 20.78
CA CYS A 152 43.82 82.93 21.83
C CYS A 152 45.12 83.48 22.48
N SER A 153 46.24 82.74 22.41
CA SER A 153 47.51 83.11 23.06
C SER A 153 48.51 83.86 22.17
N THR A 154 48.19 84.14 20.90
CA THR A 154 49.07 84.93 20.01
C THR A 154 48.44 86.28 19.68
N PRO A 155 49.13 87.42 19.93
CA PRO A 155 48.69 88.70 19.39
C PRO A 155 49.09 88.77 17.91
N ASN A 156 48.11 88.51 17.05
CA ASN A 156 47.94 88.99 15.68
C ASN A 156 49.22 89.19 14.81
N GLN A 157 49.36 88.36 13.78
CA GLN A 157 49.83 88.85 12.47
C GLN A 157 48.77 88.51 11.42
N LYS A 158 48.30 89.57 10.75
CA LYS A 158 47.54 89.51 9.51
C LYS A 158 48.41 88.82 8.46
N ASP A 159 47.83 87.90 7.69
CA ASP A 159 48.00 87.89 6.24
C ASP A 159 46.98 86.96 5.56
N ASP A 160 46.43 87.49 4.46
CA ASP A 160 45.47 86.85 3.57
C ASP A 160 46.02 85.60 2.88
N LYS A 161 45.20 84.53 2.81
CA LYS A 161 44.77 83.86 1.56
C LYS A 161 44.05 82.52 1.79
N LYS A 162 42.77 82.51 1.41
CA LYS A 162 41.93 81.43 0.85
C LYS A 162 42.00 80.01 1.46
N PRO A 163 40.90 79.51 2.08
CA PRO A 163 40.76 78.10 2.38
C PRO A 163 40.29 77.36 1.11
N THR A 164 41.16 76.55 0.51
CA THR A 164 40.70 75.42 -0.34
C THR A 164 40.69 74.17 0.54
N THR A 165 39.81 74.17 1.54
CA THR A 165 39.45 72.95 2.25
C THR A 165 38.32 72.34 1.44
N SER A 166 38.67 71.39 0.58
CA SER A 166 37.72 70.54 -0.12
C SER A 166 36.73 69.98 0.89
N LYS A 167 35.52 70.52 0.90
CA LYS A 167 34.38 69.96 1.61
C LYS A 167 34.10 68.60 0.99
N ILE A 168 34.66 67.54 1.57
CA ILE A 168 34.10 66.20 1.40
C ILE A 168 32.92 66.13 2.36
N THR A 169 31.77 66.64 1.89
CA THR A 169 30.48 66.29 2.44
C THR A 169 30.26 64.82 2.14
N PHE A 170 30.60 63.94 3.08
CA PHE A 170 30.04 62.59 3.08
C PHE A 170 28.77 62.62 3.93
N MET A 171 27.68 63.01 3.28
CA MET A 171 26.33 62.66 3.70
C MET A 171 26.11 61.21 3.30
N LEU A 172 25.91 60.30 4.26
CA LEU A 172 24.99 59.16 4.14
C LEU A 172 24.94 58.34 5.45
N PRO A 173 23.83 57.64 5.73
CA PRO A 173 22.51 58.16 6.02
C PRO A 173 22.10 57.81 7.46
N SER A 174 21.31 58.69 8.09
CA SER A 174 20.45 58.30 9.20
C SER A 174 19.38 57.36 8.61
N ASN A 175 19.63 56.05 8.66
CA ASN A 175 18.53 55.10 8.53
C ASN A 175 17.69 55.27 9.77
N GLY A 176 16.51 55.87 9.57
CA GLY A 176 15.48 55.95 10.56
C GLY A 176 15.30 54.59 11.22
N VAL A 177 15.45 54.59 12.53
CA VAL A 177 14.84 53.59 13.39
C VAL A 177 13.35 53.63 13.06
N LYS A 178 12.91 52.75 12.15
CA LYS A 178 11.53 52.31 12.16
C LYS A 178 11.37 51.58 13.48
N LYS A 179 10.81 52.29 14.46
CA LYS A 179 9.99 51.66 15.49
C LYS A 179 8.95 50.86 14.72
N HIS A 180 9.22 49.57 14.50
CA HIS A 180 8.13 48.64 14.30
C HIS A 180 7.38 48.66 15.63
N GLU A 181 6.17 49.22 15.59
CA GLU A 181 5.16 48.92 16.57
C GLU A 181 5.17 47.41 16.78
N THR A 182 5.39 47.05 18.04
CA THR A 182 5.11 45.75 18.59
C THR A 182 3.62 45.48 18.39
N GLU A 183 3.27 44.90 17.24
CA GLU A 183 2.03 44.15 17.15
C GLU A 183 2.14 42.98 18.11
N LYS A 184 1.26 43.03 19.10
CA LYS A 184 1.01 42.06 20.14
C LYS A 184 0.57 40.75 19.46
N VAL A 185 1.52 39.92 19.04
CA VAL A 185 1.24 38.51 18.74
C VAL A 185 1.24 37.76 20.06
N GLU A 186 0.04 37.39 20.45
CA GLU A 186 -0.31 36.61 21.62
C GLU A 186 0.56 35.34 21.69
N LEU A 187 1.43 35.30 22.70
CA LEU A 187 2.16 34.10 23.10
C LEU A 187 1.15 33.03 23.52
N MET A 188 0.78 32.13 22.62
CA MET A 188 0.28 30.81 23.01
C MET A 188 1.47 29.87 23.09
N THR A 189 1.97 29.77 24.33
CA THR A 189 2.85 28.74 24.85
C THR A 189 2.51 27.36 24.30
N LYS A 190 3.51 26.66 23.72
CA LYS A 190 3.78 25.22 23.93
C LYS A 190 5.04 24.76 23.16
N GLN A 191 6.16 24.87 23.87
CA GLN A 191 7.18 23.84 24.08
C GLN A 191 7.27 22.70 23.04
N ALA A 192 8.38 22.69 22.30
CA ALA A 192 8.95 21.47 21.76
C ALA A 192 9.61 20.69 22.92
N VAL A 193 9.28 19.40 23.06
CA VAL A 193 10.12 18.21 22.77
C VAL A 193 9.47 16.99 23.47
N LEU A 194 9.46 15.87 22.74
CA LEU A 194 9.38 14.45 23.13
C LEU A 194 8.05 13.74 22.81
N ASP A 195 8.24 12.60 22.14
CA ASP A 195 7.30 11.59 21.67
C ASP A 195 6.47 11.93 20.42
N GLY A 196 6.87 11.27 19.32
CA GLY A 196 6.31 11.39 17.99
C GLY A 196 4.79 11.31 17.98
N ASN A 197 4.15 12.42 17.63
CA ASN A 197 2.74 12.46 17.28
C ASN A 197 2.56 13.35 16.05
N ILE A 198 2.43 12.69 14.91
CA ILE A 198 1.96 13.22 13.64
C ILE A 198 0.57 13.83 13.86
N MET A 199 0.33 15.06 13.38
CA MET A 199 -1.02 15.64 13.29
C MET A 199 -1.90 14.74 12.42
N LYS A 200 -2.70 13.90 13.08
CA LYS A 200 -3.83 13.19 12.49
C LYS A 200 -4.99 14.16 12.39
N GLU A 201 -5.20 14.75 11.22
CA GLU A 201 -6.46 15.42 10.91
C GLU A 201 -7.48 14.33 10.57
N SER A 202 -8.15 13.80 11.60
CA SER A 202 -9.27 12.86 11.47
C SER A 202 -10.57 13.65 11.61
N ALA A 203 -11.34 13.75 10.53
CA ALA A 203 -12.73 14.19 10.61
C ALA A 203 -13.60 12.96 10.90
N GLU A 204 -14.08 12.84 12.13
CA GLU A 204 -15.03 11.82 12.55
C GLU A 204 -16.43 12.43 12.56
N ALA A 205 -17.37 11.80 11.86
CA ALA A 205 -18.78 12.15 11.94
C ALA A 205 -19.59 10.90 12.32
N HIS A 206 -20.55 11.06 13.21
CA HIS A 206 -21.32 9.98 13.83
C HIS A 206 -22.79 10.12 13.41
N GLY A 207 -23.43 9.00 13.06
CA GLY A 207 -24.85 8.96 12.76
C GLY A 207 -25.44 7.60 13.10
N THR A 208 -26.59 7.59 13.78
CA THR A 208 -27.38 6.41 14.11
C THR A 208 -28.54 6.32 13.11
N ILE A 209 -28.68 5.23 12.35
CA ILE A 209 -29.67 5.15 11.26
C ILE A 209 -30.28 3.75 11.18
N GLN A 210 -31.61 3.70 11.11
CA GLN A 210 -32.39 2.49 10.83
C GLN A 210 -32.20 2.04 9.36
N THR A 211 -32.02 0.74 9.14
CA THR A 211 -31.51 0.12 7.91
C THR A 211 -32.31 0.38 6.62
N GLU A 212 -33.56 0.83 6.70
CA GLU A 212 -34.40 1.09 5.52
C GLU A 212 -34.17 2.47 4.86
N LYS A 213 -33.31 3.34 5.42
CA LYS A 213 -33.02 4.68 4.88
C LYS A 213 -31.54 4.98 4.65
N VAL A 214 -30.68 3.95 4.72
CA VAL A 214 -29.22 4.09 4.61
C VAL A 214 -28.82 4.78 3.30
N ASP A 215 -29.47 4.43 2.21
CA ASP A 215 -29.20 4.99 0.88
C ASP A 215 -29.51 6.48 0.75
N GLU A 216 -30.52 6.95 1.50
CA GLU A 216 -30.97 8.34 1.51
C GLU A 216 -30.00 9.19 2.33
N VAL A 217 -29.56 8.67 3.49
CA VAL A 217 -28.57 9.35 4.32
C VAL A 217 -27.20 9.41 3.64
N ILE A 218 -26.76 8.34 2.96
CA ILE A 218 -25.51 8.37 2.19
C ILE A 218 -25.59 9.43 1.08
N LYS A 219 -26.73 9.54 0.40
CA LYS A 219 -26.92 10.54 -0.67
C LYS A 219 -26.87 11.97 -0.12
N GLU A 220 -27.46 12.22 1.04
CA GLU A 220 -27.39 13.52 1.73
C GLU A 220 -25.97 13.82 2.24
N TRP A 221 -25.27 12.81 2.77
CA TRP A 221 -23.88 12.91 3.21
C TRP A 221 -22.92 13.20 2.06
N GLU A 222 -23.01 12.46 0.95
CA GLU A 222 -22.18 12.70 -0.22
C GLU A 222 -22.43 14.09 -0.84
N GLY A 223 -23.65 14.59 -0.74
CA GLY A 223 -24.01 15.94 -1.15
C GLY A 223 -23.43 17.03 -0.24
N SER A 224 -23.45 16.80 1.08
CA SER A 224 -23.00 17.78 2.08
C SER A 224 -21.48 17.77 2.26
N PHE A 225 -20.85 16.59 2.27
CA PHE A 225 -19.42 16.41 2.54
C PHE A 225 -18.54 16.74 1.32
N PHE A 226 -18.98 16.40 0.10
CA PHE A 226 -18.22 16.67 -1.13
C PHE A 226 -18.70 17.91 -1.89
N LYS A 227 -19.35 18.87 -1.20
CA LYS A 227 -19.92 20.07 -1.82
C LYS A 227 -18.88 20.85 -2.64
N ASP A 228 -17.65 20.93 -2.15
CA ASP A 228 -16.54 21.66 -2.79
C ASP A 228 -15.63 20.77 -3.64
N ASN A 229 -15.92 19.47 -3.77
CA ASN A 229 -15.06 18.53 -4.51
C ASN A 229 -15.84 17.50 -5.35
N PRO A 230 -16.29 17.87 -6.57
CA PRO A 230 -17.16 17.03 -7.40
C PRO A 230 -16.47 15.78 -7.95
N ARG A 231 -15.13 15.76 -8.03
CA ARG A 231 -14.37 14.58 -8.49
C ARG A 231 -14.39 13.46 -7.46
N LEU A 232 -14.25 13.80 -6.17
CA LEU A 232 -14.33 12.84 -5.07
C LEU A 232 -15.74 12.29 -4.91
N ARG A 233 -16.76 13.14 -5.08
CA ARG A 233 -18.17 12.71 -5.09
C ARG A 233 -18.47 11.67 -6.17
N LYS A 234 -17.93 11.83 -7.39
CA LYS A 234 -18.12 10.83 -8.45
C LYS A 234 -17.48 9.49 -8.10
N LYS A 235 -16.29 9.52 -7.48
CA LYS A 235 -15.60 8.30 -7.03
C LYS A 235 -16.35 7.60 -5.90
N SER A 236 -16.92 8.34 -4.94
CA SER A 236 -17.70 7.76 -3.84
C SER A 236 -18.96 7.07 -4.36
N VAL A 237 -19.70 7.73 -5.26
CA VAL A 237 -20.91 7.16 -5.88
C VAL A 237 -20.59 5.93 -6.72
N SER A 238 -19.48 5.94 -7.47
CA SER A 238 -19.03 4.77 -8.25
C SER A 238 -18.68 3.59 -7.36
N LEU A 239 -17.91 3.83 -6.29
CA LEU A 239 -17.49 2.78 -5.36
C LEU A 239 -18.70 2.13 -4.65
N ARG A 240 -19.71 2.94 -4.32
CA ARG A 240 -20.98 2.44 -3.76
C ARG A 240 -21.72 1.56 -4.76
N PHE A 241 -21.77 1.95 -6.04
CA PHE A 241 -22.40 1.15 -7.09
C PHE A 241 -21.69 -0.19 -7.28
N ASP A 242 -20.36 -0.18 -7.35
CA ASP A 242 -19.54 -1.38 -7.51
C ASP A 242 -19.72 -2.33 -6.31
N LEU A 243 -19.79 -1.80 -5.09
CA LEU A 243 -20.01 -2.58 -3.88
C LEU A 243 -21.42 -3.19 -3.81
N HIS A 244 -22.44 -2.46 -4.26
CA HIS A 244 -23.80 -2.98 -4.35
C HIS A 244 -23.91 -4.07 -5.43
N LEU A 245 -23.21 -3.91 -6.55
CA LEU A 245 -23.14 -4.89 -7.61
C LEU A 245 -22.42 -6.18 -7.13
N ALA A 246 -21.32 -6.04 -6.40
CA ALA A 246 -20.62 -7.18 -5.79
C ALA A 246 -21.49 -7.91 -4.75
N ALA A 247 -22.27 -7.17 -3.95
CA ALA A 247 -23.18 -7.75 -2.97
C ALA A 247 -24.41 -8.42 -3.58
N THR A 248 -24.74 -8.14 -4.84
CA THR A 248 -25.88 -8.74 -5.55
C THR A 248 -25.47 -9.93 -6.44
N ASP A 249 -24.19 -10.04 -6.81
CA ASP A 249 -23.62 -11.18 -7.53
C ASP A 249 -23.40 -12.41 -6.60
N GLU A 250 -23.15 -12.18 -5.31
CA GLU A 250 -23.31 -13.23 -4.31
C GLU A 250 -24.81 -13.42 -4.00
N GLY A 251 -25.39 -14.51 -4.52
CA GLY A 251 -26.82 -14.84 -4.44
C GLY A 251 -27.40 -14.89 -3.01
N CYS A 252 -27.65 -13.72 -2.42
CA CYS A 252 -28.31 -13.58 -1.14
C CYS A 252 -29.83 -13.62 -1.35
N LEU A 253 -30.37 -14.84 -1.33
CA LEU A 253 -31.79 -15.06 -1.12
C LEU A 253 -32.23 -14.32 0.14
N HIS A 254 -33.26 -13.49 -0.03
CA HIS A 254 -33.89 -12.70 1.01
C HIS A 254 -34.05 -13.47 2.33
N THR A 255 -33.29 -13.10 3.34
CA THR A 255 -33.77 -13.21 4.71
C THR A 255 -34.21 -11.83 5.16
N LYS A 256 -35.53 -11.61 5.12
CA LYS A 256 -36.19 -10.57 5.91
C LYS A 256 -35.97 -10.89 7.39
N GLN A 257 -34.77 -10.63 7.91
CA GLN A 257 -34.57 -10.55 9.35
C GLN A 257 -34.92 -9.13 9.77
N LYS A 258 -36.12 -9.02 10.36
CA LYS A 258 -36.53 -7.88 11.17
C LYS A 258 -35.47 -7.66 12.25
N THR A 259 -35.00 -6.42 12.32
CA THR A 259 -34.19 -5.83 13.38
C THR A 259 -32.77 -6.40 13.48
N LEU A 260 -31.93 -6.01 12.53
CA LEU A 260 -30.48 -5.98 12.72
C LEU A 260 -30.12 -4.87 13.72
N PRO A 261 -29.12 -5.06 14.60
CA PRO A 261 -28.72 -4.07 15.59
C PRO A 261 -28.15 -2.80 14.93
N ASP A 262 -28.21 -1.67 15.62
CA ASP A 262 -27.56 -0.43 15.19
C ASP A 262 -26.05 -0.68 15.04
N ILE A 263 -25.55 -0.62 13.81
CA ILE A 263 -24.13 -0.77 13.49
C ILE A 263 -23.53 0.63 13.35
N GLU A 264 -22.59 0.99 14.23
CA GLU A 264 -21.80 2.21 14.08
C GLU A 264 -20.74 1.99 12.98
N VAL A 265 -20.96 2.58 11.82
CA VAL A 265 -19.98 2.52 10.70
C VAL A 265 -19.10 3.76 10.75
N ARG A 266 -17.81 3.59 11.08
CA ARG A 266 -16.80 4.65 11.06
C ARG A 266 -16.02 4.64 9.75
N LEU A 267 -16.18 5.67 8.93
CA LEU A 267 -15.35 5.92 7.74
C LEU A 267 -14.18 6.84 8.13
N VAL A 268 -12.96 6.31 8.07
CA VAL A 268 -11.73 7.07 8.35
C VAL A 268 -10.97 7.28 7.04
N MET A 269 -10.93 8.53 6.57
CA MET A 269 -10.16 8.90 5.37
C MET A 269 -8.75 9.34 5.80
N ARG A 270 -7.73 8.60 5.39
CA ARG A 270 -6.32 9.00 5.58
C ARG A 270 -5.80 9.61 4.27
N ARG A 271 -5.22 10.80 4.34
CA ARG A 271 -4.47 11.35 3.21
C ARG A 271 -3.14 10.59 3.11
N SER A 272 -2.96 9.86 2.02
CA SER A 272 -1.65 9.36 1.63
C SER A 272 -0.85 10.54 1.08
N CYS A 273 -0.04 11.18 1.91
CA CYS A 273 1.05 12.01 1.41
C CYS A 273 2.05 11.05 0.77
N THR A 274 2.06 11.02 -0.56
CA THR A 274 3.16 10.43 -1.31
C THR A 274 4.32 11.42 -1.19
N ASN A 275 5.33 11.04 -0.43
CA ASN A 275 6.67 11.65 -0.53
C ASN A 275 7.42 10.93 -1.64
#